data_AF-A0A286HFH7-F1
#
_entry.id   AF-A0A286HFH7-F1
#
_cell.length_a   1.000
_cell.length_b   1.000
_cell.length_c   1.000
_cell.angle_alpha   90.00
_cell.angle_beta   90.00
_cell.angle_gamma   90.00
#
_symmetry.space_group_name_H-M   'P 1'
#
loop_
_entity.id
_entity.type
_entity.pdbx_description
1 polymer ?
#
loop_
_entity_poly.entity_id
_entity_poly.type
_entity_poly.pdbx_seq_one_letter_code
_entity_poly.pdbx_strand_id
1 'polypeptide(L)'
;MRSLADPLPINTADEGVGRIAFLLLALFAEMERTFTAERAAHARAVAEAAGRRTGRPVAHPAGKIEYARLLEQQGSSLGEIAAKTDVPKTSVHRYLAEPGPDETLNGAS
;
A
#
# COMPACT_ATOMS: atom_id res chain seq x y z
N MET A 1 52.32 2.53 44.01
CA MET A 1 51.87 1.38 44.81
C MET A 1 50.37 1.50 45.02
N ARG A 2 49.61 0.44 44.72
CA ARG A 2 48.13 0.42 44.70
C ARG A 2 47.64 -0.19 46.01
N SER A 3 46.77 0.51 46.74
CA SER A 3 46.27 0.09 48.07
C SER A 3 45.21 -1.00 47.94
N LEU A 4 45.30 -2.02 48.80
CA LEU A 4 44.63 -3.33 48.79
C LEU A 4 43.29 -3.35 49.57
N ALA A 5 42.68 -2.19 49.85
CA ALA A 5 41.62 -2.07 50.88
C ALA A 5 40.23 -1.71 50.38
N ASP A 6 39.95 -1.74 49.07
CA ASP A 6 38.59 -1.51 48.54
C ASP A 6 37.91 -2.85 48.23
N PRO A 7 36.88 -3.28 48.98
CA PRO A 7 36.28 -4.61 48.84
C PRO A 7 35.35 -4.75 47.62
N LEU A 8 35.19 -3.72 46.79
CA LEU A 8 34.45 -3.81 45.54
C LEU A 8 35.37 -3.42 44.38
N PRO A 9 35.91 -4.39 43.61
CA PRO A 9 36.46 -4.06 42.31
C PRO A 9 35.30 -3.52 41.46
N ILE A 10 35.16 -2.20 41.37
CA ILE A 10 34.31 -1.58 40.35
C ILE A 10 35.03 -1.82 39.02
N ASN A 11 34.71 -2.97 38.43
CA ASN A 11 35.13 -3.31 37.10
C ASN A 11 34.27 -2.47 36.14
N THR A 12 34.82 -1.36 35.65
CA THR A 12 34.18 -0.51 34.63
C THR A 12 34.13 -1.18 33.24
N ALA A 13 34.53 -2.45 33.11
CA ALA A 13 34.14 -3.28 31.98
C ALA A 13 32.68 -3.73 32.15
N ASP A 14 31.76 -2.76 32.10
CA ASP A 14 30.31 -2.93 32.19
C ASP A 14 29.74 -3.49 30.86
N GLU A 15 30.44 -4.47 30.28
CA GLU A 15 30.14 -5.09 28.99
C GLU A 15 28.84 -5.92 29.05
N GLY A 16 28.49 -6.43 30.24
CA GLY A 16 27.31 -7.25 30.47
C GLY A 16 26.00 -6.48 30.36
N VAL A 17 25.89 -5.33 31.05
CA VAL A 17 24.67 -4.51 31.04
C VAL A 17 24.44 -3.88 29.66
N GLY A 18 25.51 -3.38 29.02
CA GLY A 18 25.43 -2.85 27.65
C GLY A 18 24.99 -3.89 26.62
N ARG A 19 25.51 -5.12 26.73
CA ARG A 19 25.11 -6.24 25.85
C ARG A 19 23.65 -6.64 26.08
N ILE A 20 23.19 -6.71 27.33
CA ILE A 20 21.79 -7.03 27.64
C ILE A 20 20.85 -5.93 27.11
N ALA A 21 21.19 -4.65 27.31
CA ALA A 21 20.40 -3.54 26.79
C ALA A 21 20.32 -3.57 25.25
N PHE A 22 21.41 -3.87 24.56
CA PHE A 22 21.43 -4.02 23.11
C PHE A 22 20.53 -5.18 22.63
N LEU A 23 20.60 -6.34 23.28
CA LEU A 23 19.77 -7.50 22.94
C LEU A 23 18.27 -7.23 23.17
N LEU A 24 17.92 -6.54 24.26
CA LEU A 24 16.54 -6.13 24.51
C LEU A 24 16.05 -5.13 23.47
N LEU A 25 16.88 -4.16 23.08
CA LEU A 25 16.54 -3.22 22.01
C LEU A 25 16.35 -3.93 20.67
N ALA A 26 17.20 -4.90 20.35
CA ALA A 26 17.07 -5.71 19.14
C ALA A 26 15.75 -6.51 19.14
N LEU A 27 15.39 -7.12 20.28
CA LEU A 27 14.12 -7.82 20.45
C LEU A 27 12.94 -6.87 20.26
N PHE A 28 12.96 -5.69 20.87
CA PHE A 28 11.89 -4.71 20.69
C PHE A 28 11.78 -4.21 19.26
N ALA A 29 12.91 -3.98 18.58
CA ALA A 29 12.90 -3.59 17.17
C ALA A 29 12.26 -4.66 16.28
N GLU A 30 12.55 -5.94 16.53
CA GLU A 30 11.92 -7.06 15.81
C GLU A 30 10.43 -7.16 16.10
N MET A 31 10.03 -7.03 17.37
CA MET A 31 8.63 -7.00 17.77
C MET A 31 7.87 -5.85 17.11
N GLU A 32 8.41 -4.63 17.16
CA GLU A 32 7.77 -3.44 16.58
C GLU A 32 7.56 -3.58 15.07
N ARG A 33 8.55 -4.14 14.36
CA ARG A 33 8.44 -4.44 12.92
C ARG A 33 7.28 -5.41 12.64
N THR A 34 7.17 -6.48 13.41
CA THR A 34 6.12 -7.49 13.24
C THR A 34 4.74 -6.89 13.55
N PHE A 35 4.57 -6.26 14.70
CA PHE A 35 3.28 -5.66 15.09
C PHE A 35 2.82 -4.54 14.15
N THR A 36 3.74 -3.74 13.62
CA THR A 36 3.41 -2.70 12.63
C THR A 36 2.90 -3.33 11.33
N ALA A 37 3.56 -4.38 10.86
CA ALA A 37 3.16 -5.10 9.65
C ALA A 37 1.78 -5.77 9.83
N GLU A 38 1.54 -6.42 10.97
CA GLU A 38 0.25 -7.04 11.30
C GLU A 38 -0.87 -6.02 11.37
N ARG A 39 -0.65 -4.89 12.04
CA ARG A 39 -1.64 -3.80 12.11
C ARG A 39 -1.97 -3.24 10.74
N ALA A 40 -0.96 -3.03 9.88
CA ALA A 40 -1.17 -2.57 8.51
C ALA A 40 -1.90 -3.60 7.65
N ALA A 41 -1.62 -4.90 7.83
CA ALA A 41 -2.35 -5.98 7.16
C ALA A 41 -3.82 -6.02 7.62
N HIS A 42 -4.07 -5.92 8.93
CA HIS A 42 -5.42 -5.88 9.48
C HIS A 42 -6.22 -4.67 8.98
N ALA A 43 -5.62 -3.47 8.97
CA ALA A 43 -6.25 -2.27 8.44
C ALA A 43 -6.61 -2.40 6.94
N ARG A 44 -5.75 -3.05 6.15
CA ARG A 44 -6.02 -3.37 4.74
C ARG A 44 -7.19 -4.33 4.59
N ALA A 45 -7.20 -5.43 5.34
CA ALA A 45 -8.31 -6.40 5.32
C ALA A 45 -9.65 -5.76 5.70
N VAL A 46 -9.67 -4.88 6.72
CA VAL A 46 -10.87 -4.12 7.10
C VAL A 46 -11.30 -3.14 5.99
N ALA A 47 -10.36 -2.48 5.32
CA ALA A 47 -10.67 -1.60 4.20
C ALA A 47 -11.21 -2.37 2.97
N GLU A 48 -10.63 -3.53 2.65
CA GLU A 48 -11.10 -4.43 1.59
C GLU A 48 -12.51 -4.94 1.89
N ALA A 49 -12.77 -5.40 3.12
CA ALA A 49 -14.11 -5.84 3.55
C ALA A 49 -15.15 -4.70 3.50
N ALA A 50 -14.72 -3.46 3.73
CA ALA A 50 -15.57 -2.27 3.56
C ALA A 50 -15.72 -1.83 2.09
N GLY A 51 -15.15 -2.56 1.13
CA GLY A 51 -15.20 -2.24 -0.30
C GLY A 51 -14.39 -1.00 -0.69
N ARG A 52 -13.46 -0.53 0.15
CA ARG A 52 -12.61 0.63 -0.19
C ARG A 52 -11.62 0.23 -1.28
N ARG A 53 -11.70 0.89 -2.43
CA ARG A 53 -10.71 0.74 -3.51
C ARG A 53 -9.36 1.28 -3.03
N THR A 54 -8.39 0.38 -2.86
CA THR A 54 -6.99 0.74 -2.58
C THR A 54 -6.26 1.11 -3.86
N GLY A 55 -5.35 2.09 -3.80
CA GLY A 55 -4.49 2.47 -4.91
C GLY A 55 -4.74 3.88 -5.43
N ARG A 56 -4.20 4.18 -6.61
CA ARG A 56 -4.35 5.50 -7.23
C ARG A 56 -5.82 5.70 -7.65
N PRO A 57 -6.47 6.81 -7.25
CA PRO A 57 -7.81 7.14 -7.73
C PRO A 57 -7.89 7.15 -9.25
N VAL A 58 -9.04 6.75 -9.79
CA VAL A 58 -9.31 6.87 -11.22
C VAL A 58 -9.26 8.35 -11.60
N ALA A 59 -8.41 8.68 -12.57
CA ALA A 59 -8.10 10.07 -12.90
C ALA A 59 -9.26 10.85 -13.54
N HIS A 60 -10.27 10.15 -14.07
CA HIS A 60 -11.40 10.76 -14.78
C HIS A 60 -12.73 10.31 -14.15
N PRO A 61 -13.77 11.17 -14.14
CA PRO A 61 -15.09 10.81 -13.65
C PRO A 61 -15.68 9.62 -14.39
N ALA A 62 -16.45 8.79 -13.69
CA ALA A 62 -17.11 7.61 -14.26
C ALA A 62 -17.96 7.96 -15.50
N GLY A 63 -18.67 9.10 -15.50
CA GLY A 63 -19.46 9.53 -16.65
C GLY A 63 -18.65 9.75 -17.94
N LYS A 64 -17.41 10.24 -17.86
CA LYS A 64 -16.53 10.35 -19.03
C LYS A 64 -16.10 8.98 -19.55
N ILE A 65 -15.93 8.02 -18.65
CA ILE A 65 -15.54 6.64 -18.98
C ILE A 65 -16.71 5.91 -19.65
N GLU A 66 -17.91 6.00 -19.09
CA GLU A 66 -19.11 5.41 -19.72
C GLU A 66 -19.42 6.07 -21.07
N TYR A 67 -19.24 7.38 -21.18
CA TYR A 67 -19.40 8.06 -22.46
C TYR A 67 -18.37 7.58 -23.50
N ALA A 68 -17.13 7.32 -23.09
CA ALA A 68 -16.11 6.72 -23.97
C ALA A 68 -16.52 5.33 -24.46
N ARG A 69 -17.03 4.47 -23.57
CA ARG A 69 -17.52 3.11 -23.92
C ARG A 69 -18.70 3.16 -24.87
N LEU A 70 -19.65 4.07 -24.66
CA LEU A 70 -20.79 4.26 -25.56
C LEU A 70 -20.33 4.65 -26.98
N LEU A 71 -19.35 5.55 -27.08
CA LEU A 71 -18.80 5.97 -28.38
C LEU A 71 -18.05 4.83 -29.09
N GLU A 72 -17.35 3.98 -28.34
CA GLU A 72 -16.71 2.77 -28.88
C GLU A 72 -17.77 1.79 -29.43
N GLN A 73 -18.84 1.52 -28.68
CA GLN A 73 -19.94 0.66 -29.13
C GLN A 73 -20.62 1.18 -30.40
N GLN A 74 -20.61 2.51 -30.60
CA GLN A 74 -21.10 3.16 -31.82
C GLN A 74 -20.09 3.13 -32.98
N GLY A 75 -18.91 2.55 -32.79
CA GLY A 75 -17.85 2.44 -33.80
C GLY A 75 -16.97 3.68 -33.96
N SER A 76 -16.96 4.61 -32.99
CA SER A 76 -16.08 5.79 -33.05
C SER A 76 -14.61 5.38 -32.90
N SER A 77 -13.72 6.08 -33.61
CA SER A 77 -12.27 5.86 -33.47
C SER A 77 -11.73 6.40 -32.13
N LEU A 78 -10.62 5.85 -31.65
CA LEU A 78 -9.95 6.34 -30.42
C LEU A 78 -9.63 7.85 -30.45
N GLY A 79 -9.38 8.40 -31.64
CA GLY A 79 -9.14 9.84 -31.82
C GLY A 79 -10.39 10.68 -31.57
N GLU A 80 -11.52 10.26 -32.12
CA GLU A 80 -12.80 10.93 -31.93
C GLU A 80 -13.31 10.79 -30.50
N ILE A 81 -13.10 9.62 -29.87
CA ILE A 81 -13.46 9.39 -28.47
C ILE A 81 -12.66 10.34 -27.57
N ALA A 82 -11.34 10.41 -27.75
CA ALA A 82 -10.51 11.31 -26.96
C ALA A 82 -10.93 12.79 -27.11
N ALA A 83 -11.26 13.22 -28.33
CA ALA A 83 -11.73 14.57 -28.60
C ALA A 83 -13.11 14.86 -27.96
N LYS A 84 -14.07 13.92 -28.06
CA LYS A 84 -15.42 14.08 -27.54
C LYS A 84 -15.50 13.99 -26.01
N THR A 85 -14.64 13.19 -25.40
CA THR A 85 -14.65 12.93 -23.94
C THR A 85 -13.70 13.86 -23.17
N ASP A 86 -12.79 14.54 -23.88
CA ASP A 86 -11.70 15.30 -23.26
C ASP A 86 -10.91 14.40 -22.28
N VAL A 87 -10.55 13.21 -22.78
CA VAL A 87 -9.73 12.20 -22.09
C VAL A 87 -8.55 11.86 -23.01
N PRO A 88 -7.31 11.84 -22.52
CA PRO A 88 -6.16 11.49 -23.35
C PRO A 88 -6.30 10.09 -23.97
N LYS A 89 -5.87 9.91 -25.23
CA LYS A 89 -5.96 8.63 -25.95
C LYS A 89 -5.42 7.43 -25.16
N THR A 90 -4.33 7.64 -24.41
CA THR A 90 -3.72 6.62 -23.55
C THR A 90 -4.64 6.19 -22.41
N SER A 91 -5.40 7.13 -21.83
CA SER A 91 -6.39 6.85 -20.80
C SER A 91 -7.65 6.20 -21.38
N VAL A 92 -8.11 6.66 -22.55
CA VAL A 92 -9.22 6.01 -23.29
C VAL A 92 -8.89 4.55 -23.56
N HIS A 93 -7.72 4.27 -24.15
CA HIS A 93 -7.29 2.89 -24.43
C HIS A 93 -7.32 2.01 -23.17
N ARG A 94 -6.82 2.51 -22.03
CA ARG A 94 -6.87 1.78 -20.76
C ARG A 94 -8.31 1.52 -20.29
N TYR A 95 -9.16 2.53 -20.34
CA TYR A 95 -10.54 2.42 -19.86
C TYR A 95 -11.44 1.52 -20.72
N LEU A 96 -11.15 1.40 -22.01
CA LEU A 96 -11.85 0.48 -22.92
C LEU A 96 -11.31 -0.96 -22.81
N ALA A 97 -10.04 -1.13 -22.43
CA ALA A 97 -9.47 -2.46 -22.17
C ALA A 97 -9.92 -3.06 -20.82
N GLU A 98 -10.31 -2.21 -19.86
CA GLU A 98 -10.87 -2.64 -18.58
C GLU A 98 -12.38 -2.90 -18.71
N PRO A 99 -12.88 -4.12 -18.44
CA PRO A 99 -14.30 -4.43 -18.53
C PRO A 99 -15.12 -3.51 -17.64
N GLY A 100 -16.30 -3.13 -18.11
CA GLY A 100 -17.20 -2.27 -17.35
C GLY A 100 -17.60 -2.92 -16.02
N PRO A 101 -17.93 -2.11 -14.99
CA PRO A 101 -18.38 -2.65 -13.71
C PRO A 101 -19.59 -3.61 -13.86
N ASP A 102 -20.48 -3.35 -14.83
CA ASP A 102 -21.63 -4.21 -15.10
C ASP A 102 -21.29 -5.57 -15.73
N GLU A 103 -20.19 -5.68 -16.49
CA GLU A 103 -19.76 -6.94 -17.10
C GLU A 103 -19.09 -7.87 -16.08
N THR A 104 -18.37 -7.31 -15.11
CA THR A 104 -17.71 -8.11 -14.06
C THR A 104 -18.71 -8.85 -13.15
N LEU A 105 -19.94 -8.37 -13.04
CA LEU A 105 -21.01 -9.01 -12.26
C LEU A 105 -21.72 -10.13 -13.04
N ASN A 106 -21.80 -10.03 -14.37
CA ASN A 106 -22.47 -11.02 -15.23
C ASN A 106 -21.56 -12.19 -15.67
N GLY A 107 -20.24 -12.06 -15.59
CA GLY A 107 -19.28 -13.10 -16.01
C GLY A 107 -18.93 -14.16 -14.95
N ALA A 108 -19.49 -14.07 -13.74
CA ALA A 108 -19.20 -14.96 -12.62
C ALA A 108 -20.32 -16.00 -12.33
N SER A 109 -21.20 -16.25 -13.30
CA SER A 109 -22.24 -17.30 -13.27
C SER A 109 -21.86 -18.53 -14.07
#